data_AF-A0A9E5KD46-F1
#
_entry.id   AF-A0A9E5KD46-F1
#
_cell.length_a   1.000
_cell.length_b   1.000
_cell.length_c   1.000
_cell.angle_alpha   90.00
_cell.angle_beta   90.00
_cell.angle_gamma   90.00
#
_symmetry.space_group_name_H-M   'P 1'
#
loop_
_entity.id
_entity.type
_entity.pdbx_description
1 polymer ?
#
loop_
_entity_poly.entity_id
_entity_poly.type
_entity_poly.pdbx_seq_one_letter_code
_entity_poly.pdbx_strand_id
1 'polypeptide(L)'
;MFYLHLTLYNASGVMVTTDDDSGPNLGALISYRADANATYYLAASSAYGTETGSYNLSVQLVGDATAPTVTAFSPADEATAVAIGANIVVTFNEAVQRGTGSIVLKTSASVVVATYDAANSANLSISGSTLTINPTADLSYSTGYKVEFAAGTIKDTAGNRYAGVSDYNFTTVAAPDTAAPTVTAFSPFDEATGVDVGANIVVTFNEAIQRGTGNIVLKTSEGVVVATYNAATSTNLSISGSTLT
;
A
#
# COMPACT_ATOMS: atom_id res chain seq x y z
N MET A 1 13.17 35.36 54.96
CA MET A 1 12.98 35.21 53.51
C MET A 1 14.16 34.38 53.07
N PHE A 2 13.95 33.09 52.77
CA PHE A 2 15.03 32.20 52.36
C PHE A 2 15.31 32.47 50.88
N TYR A 3 16.56 32.75 50.54
CA TYR A 3 16.95 33.05 49.16
C TYR A 3 17.62 31.80 48.61
N LEU A 4 16.80 30.78 48.35
CA LEU A 4 17.24 29.53 47.75
C LEU A 4 17.14 29.66 46.23
N HIS A 5 18.18 29.26 45.51
CA HIS A 5 18.25 29.32 44.05
C HIS A 5 18.46 27.90 43.53
N LEU A 6 17.68 27.52 42.52
CA LEU A 6 17.92 26.32 41.73
C LEU A 6 18.60 26.71 40.43
N THR A 7 19.60 25.93 40.01
CA THR A 7 20.24 26.07 38.70
C THR A 7 20.37 24.71 38.04
N LEU A 8 19.91 24.60 36.81
CA LEU A 8 20.03 23.41 35.98
C LEU A 8 21.22 23.56 35.03
N TYR A 9 22.04 22.52 34.93
CA TYR A 9 23.19 22.43 34.03
C TYR A 9 23.06 21.23 33.09
N ASN A 10 23.59 21.36 31.87
CA ASN A 10 23.72 20.23 30.95
C ASN A 10 24.93 19.34 31.30
N ALA A 11 25.14 18.25 30.55
CA ALA A 11 26.23 17.30 30.78
C ALA A 11 27.65 17.91 30.73
N SER A 12 27.82 19.05 30.05
CA SER A 12 29.11 19.77 29.97
C SER A 12 29.30 20.80 31.09
N GLY A 13 28.37 20.87 32.05
CA GLY A 13 28.40 21.86 33.13
C GLY A 13 27.98 23.26 32.70
N VAL A 14 27.38 23.43 31.52
CA VAL A 14 26.85 24.72 31.06
C VAL A 14 25.46 24.94 31.63
N MET A 15 25.21 26.13 32.20
CA MET A 15 23.91 26.52 32.74
C MET A 15 22.84 26.49 31.64
N VAL A 16 21.73 25.82 31.93
CA VAL A 16 20.53 25.72 31.08
C VAL A 16 19.49 26.74 31.52
N THR A 17 19.16 26.74 32.81
CA THR A 17 18.19 27.68 33.40
C THR A 17 18.40 27.79 34.90
N THR A 18 17.87 28.85 35.51
CA THR A 18 17.94 29.10 36.95
C THR A 18 16.63 29.76 37.40
N ASP A 19 16.24 29.51 38.64
CA ASP A 19 15.05 30.12 39.25
C ASP A 19 15.22 30.21 40.77
N ASP A 20 14.70 31.26 41.39
CA ASP A 20 14.82 31.52 42.83
C ASP A 20 13.49 31.78 43.56
N ASP A 21 12.43 32.21 42.88
CA ASP A 21 11.19 32.60 43.55
C ASP A 21 9.87 32.20 42.84
N SER A 22 9.92 31.45 41.74
CA SER A 22 8.71 31.14 40.95
C SER A 22 7.80 30.05 41.55
N GLY A 23 8.15 29.47 42.69
CA GLY A 23 7.42 28.39 43.36
C GLY A 23 6.54 28.83 44.54
N PRO A 24 5.82 27.88 45.18
CA PRO A 24 4.96 28.16 46.32
C PRO A 24 5.73 28.80 47.49
N ASN A 25 5.13 29.81 48.12
CA ASN A 25 5.74 30.59 49.21
C ASN A 25 7.06 31.28 48.82
N LEU A 26 7.24 31.66 47.55
CA LEU A 26 8.45 32.29 47.01
C LEU A 26 9.69 31.40 47.11
N GLY A 27 9.52 30.09 46.95
CA GLY A 27 10.64 29.15 46.82
C GLY A 27 11.03 28.94 45.37
N ALA A 28 12.27 28.55 45.10
CA ALA A 28 12.73 28.19 43.75
C ALA A 28 11.95 27.00 43.15
N LEU A 29 11.59 27.12 41.87
CA LEU A 29 10.93 26.08 41.08
C LEU A 29 11.41 26.12 39.61
N ILE A 30 12.17 25.11 39.21
CA ILE A 30 12.48 24.86 37.80
C ILE A 30 11.51 23.82 37.22
N SER A 31 10.84 24.18 36.13
CA SER A 31 10.17 23.23 35.23
C SER A 31 10.88 23.25 33.88
N TYR A 32 11.46 22.12 33.47
CA TYR A 32 12.26 22.02 32.25
C TYR A 32 11.94 20.74 31.46
N ARG A 33 11.73 20.88 30.15
CA ARG A 33 11.60 19.77 29.21
C ARG A 33 12.94 19.59 28.50
N ALA A 34 13.59 18.46 28.73
CA ALA A 34 14.85 18.13 28.05
C ALA A 34 14.63 17.93 26.54
N ASP A 35 15.54 18.46 25.73
CA ASP A 35 15.50 18.34 24.27
C ASP A 35 16.11 17.02 23.77
N ALA A 36 16.81 16.30 24.64
CA ALA A 36 17.43 15.02 24.36
C ALA A 36 17.56 14.17 25.63
N ASN A 37 17.68 12.85 25.44
CA ASN A 37 18.01 11.92 26.51
C ASN A 37 19.50 12.06 26.89
N ALA A 38 19.78 12.90 27.89
CA ALA A 38 21.13 13.25 28.33
C ALA A 38 21.19 13.42 29.86
N THR A 39 22.40 13.50 30.38
CA THR A 39 22.63 13.84 31.79
C THR A 39 22.45 15.34 32.03
N TYR A 40 21.72 15.69 33.08
CA TYR A 40 21.59 17.05 33.58
C TYR A 40 21.92 17.07 35.07
N TYR A 41 22.47 18.19 35.55
CA TYR A 41 22.81 18.39 36.96
C TYR A 41 21.96 19.51 37.53
N LEU A 42 21.34 19.28 38.69
CA LEU A 42 20.61 20.31 39.45
C LEU A 42 21.47 20.75 40.63
N ALA A 43 21.74 22.04 40.73
CA ALA A 43 22.36 22.66 41.89
C ALA A 43 21.31 23.42 42.70
N ALA A 44 21.29 23.21 44.01
CA ALA A 44 20.58 24.06 44.96
C ALA A 44 21.61 24.91 45.71
N SER A 45 21.40 26.21 45.77
CA SER A 45 22.32 27.17 46.40
C SER A 45 21.54 28.20 47.20
N SER A 46 22.22 28.93 48.09
CA SER A 46 21.64 30.07 48.80
C SER A 46 22.46 31.33 48.55
N ALA A 47 21.79 32.48 48.49
CA ALA A 47 22.45 33.77 48.25
C ALA A 47 23.53 34.11 49.29
N TYR A 48 23.42 33.57 50.50
CA TYR A 48 24.31 33.83 51.63
C TYR A 48 25.20 32.64 52.02
N GLY A 49 25.15 31.53 51.26
CA GLY A 49 26.07 30.40 51.39
C GLY A 49 25.94 29.54 52.67
N THR A 50 25.01 29.86 53.58
CA THR A 50 24.85 29.15 54.87
C THR A 50 23.46 28.57 55.08
N GLU A 51 22.50 28.85 54.19
CA GLU A 51 21.13 28.35 54.33
C GLU A 51 21.04 26.90 53.84
N THR A 52 20.28 26.08 54.58
CA THR A 52 19.94 24.71 54.20
C THR A 52 18.44 24.61 53.91
N GLY A 53 18.06 23.68 53.05
CA GLY A 53 16.67 23.46 52.67
C GLY A 53 16.48 22.10 52.00
N SER A 54 15.22 21.69 51.87
CA SER A 54 14.84 20.47 51.16
C SER A 54 14.38 20.83 49.76
N TYR A 55 14.74 19.99 48.78
CA TYR A 55 14.18 20.05 47.44
C TYR A 55 13.54 18.72 47.09
N ASN A 56 12.54 18.76 46.21
CA ASN A 56 11.97 17.58 45.59
C ASN A 56 12.40 17.59 44.12
N LEU A 57 12.93 16.47 43.65
CA LEU A 57 13.23 16.26 42.23
C LEU A 57 12.28 15.20 41.70
N SER A 58 11.44 15.57 40.74
CA SER A 58 10.69 14.62 39.93
C SER A 58 11.21 14.66 38.49
N VAL A 59 11.34 13.48 37.89
CA VAL A 59 11.68 13.33 36.48
C VAL A 59 10.57 12.50 35.85
N GLN A 60 9.95 13.04 34.81
CA GLN A 60 8.97 12.32 34.01
C GLN A 60 9.54 12.14 32.61
N LEU A 61 9.64 10.89 32.16
CA LEU A 61 9.95 10.61 30.77
C LEU A 61 8.76 11.06 29.91
N VAL A 62 8.99 12.01 29.01
CA VAL A 62 8.03 12.33 27.96
C VAL A 62 8.29 11.32 26.84
N GLY A 63 7.49 10.25 26.80
CA GLY A 63 7.57 9.26 25.72
C GLY A 63 7.27 9.88 24.35
N ASP A 64 7.61 9.17 23.28
CA ASP A 64 7.07 9.52 21.97
C ASP A 64 5.54 9.51 22.06
N ALA A 65 4.91 10.55 21.53
CA ALA A 65 3.47 10.74 21.50
C ALA A 65 2.93 10.80 20.06
N THR A 66 3.80 10.62 19.07
CA THR A 66 3.47 10.69 17.64
C THR A 66 2.97 9.33 17.20
N ALA A 67 1.77 9.28 16.63
CA ALA A 67 1.29 8.03 16.05
C ALA A 67 1.95 7.78 14.68
N PRO A 68 2.19 6.50 14.33
CA PRO A 68 2.70 6.18 13.00
C PRO A 68 1.67 6.55 11.92
N THR A 69 2.16 6.92 10.76
CA THR A 69 1.41 7.30 9.55
C THR A 69 1.91 6.50 8.36
N VAL A 70 1.03 6.22 7.40
CA VAL A 70 1.40 5.48 6.19
C VAL A 70 2.07 6.41 5.20
N THR A 71 3.21 5.99 4.66
CA THR A 71 3.96 6.70 3.62
C THR A 71 3.77 6.08 2.23
N ALA A 72 3.47 4.78 2.16
CA ALA A 72 3.25 4.08 0.89
C ALA A 72 2.44 2.78 1.06
N PHE A 73 1.73 2.41 0.00
CA PHE A 73 1.10 1.11 -0.19
C PHE A 73 1.71 0.39 -1.40
N SER A 74 1.76 -0.94 -1.34
CA SER A 74 2.01 -1.81 -2.49
C SER A 74 1.05 -3.01 -2.43
N PRO A 75 0.10 -3.18 -3.37
CA PRO A 75 -0.16 -2.32 -4.53
C PRO A 75 -0.38 -0.85 -4.17
N ALA A 76 -0.02 0.06 -5.07
CA ALA A 76 -0.32 1.48 -4.86
C ALA A 76 -1.84 1.68 -4.71
N ASP A 77 -2.25 2.76 -4.03
CA ASP A 77 -3.67 3.09 -3.95
C ASP A 77 -4.25 3.30 -5.35
N GLU A 78 -5.48 2.80 -5.56
CA GLU A 78 -6.18 2.75 -6.84
C GLU A 78 -5.45 1.98 -7.96
N ALA A 79 -4.43 1.18 -7.63
CA ALA A 79 -3.72 0.39 -8.62
C ALA A 79 -4.66 -0.56 -9.37
N THR A 80 -4.43 -0.73 -10.67
CA THR A 80 -5.13 -1.70 -11.52
C THR A 80 -4.17 -2.79 -11.99
N ALA A 81 -4.73 -3.88 -12.51
CA ALA A 81 -3.96 -5.02 -13.01
C ALA A 81 -3.03 -5.66 -11.96
N VAL A 82 -3.43 -5.62 -10.69
CA VAL A 82 -2.68 -6.28 -9.60
C VAL A 82 -2.73 -7.79 -9.78
N ALA A 83 -1.58 -8.46 -9.63
CA ALA A 83 -1.52 -9.91 -9.68
C ALA A 83 -2.36 -10.53 -8.56
N ILE A 84 -3.11 -11.60 -8.87
CA ILE A 84 -4.03 -12.23 -7.91
C ILE A 84 -3.34 -12.81 -6.66
N GLY A 85 -2.07 -13.19 -6.75
CA GLY A 85 -1.25 -13.68 -5.63
C GLY A 85 -0.36 -12.60 -4.99
N ALA A 86 -0.63 -11.32 -5.23
CA ALA A 86 0.18 -10.25 -4.66
C ALA A 86 -0.03 -10.09 -3.15
N ASN A 87 1.06 -9.90 -2.42
CA ASN A 87 1.00 -9.40 -1.04
C ASN A 87 0.53 -7.95 -1.02
N ILE A 88 -0.12 -7.56 0.08
CA ILE A 88 -0.42 -6.16 0.40
C ILE A 88 0.61 -5.67 1.41
N VAL A 89 1.34 -4.62 1.07
CA VAL A 89 2.44 -4.07 1.86
C VAL A 89 2.13 -2.63 2.22
N VAL A 90 2.31 -2.27 3.48
CA VAL A 90 2.10 -0.93 4.02
C VAL A 90 3.40 -0.45 4.66
N THR A 91 3.89 0.70 4.22
CA THR A 91 5.10 1.32 4.79
C THR A 91 4.70 2.52 5.64
N PHE A 92 5.27 2.61 6.84
CA PHE A 92 5.03 3.68 7.80
C PHE A 92 6.24 4.63 7.89
N ASN A 93 6.03 5.83 8.44
CA ASN A 93 7.09 6.83 8.67
C ASN A 93 8.08 6.46 9.78
N GLU A 94 7.82 5.39 10.52
CA GLU A 94 8.59 4.95 11.67
C GLU A 94 8.43 3.45 11.92
N ALA A 95 9.25 2.88 12.81
CA ALA A 95 9.18 1.47 13.16
C ALA A 95 7.87 1.14 13.88
N VAL A 96 7.18 0.11 13.41
CA VAL A 96 5.88 -0.31 13.94
C VAL A 96 5.92 -1.69 14.58
N GLN A 97 4.87 -2.00 15.32
CA GLN A 97 4.62 -3.28 15.96
C GLN A 97 3.14 -3.64 15.84
N ARG A 98 2.86 -4.92 16.07
CA ARG A 98 1.49 -5.45 16.07
C ARG A 98 0.69 -4.84 17.22
N GLY A 99 -0.50 -4.36 16.89
CA GLY A 99 -1.48 -3.87 17.85
C GLY A 99 -2.54 -4.92 18.14
N THR A 100 -3.79 -4.48 18.33
CA THR A 100 -4.94 -5.35 18.59
C THR A 100 -6.13 -4.93 17.73
N GLY A 101 -7.06 -5.86 17.51
CA GLY A 101 -8.23 -5.65 16.67
C GLY A 101 -8.11 -6.32 15.31
N SER A 102 -8.95 -5.89 14.37
CA SER A 102 -9.09 -6.56 13.07
C SER A 102 -8.61 -5.70 11.91
N ILE A 103 -7.84 -6.30 11.01
CA ILE A 103 -7.58 -5.78 9.68
C ILE A 103 -8.46 -6.58 8.71
N VAL A 104 -9.26 -5.90 7.90
CA VAL A 104 -10.28 -6.55 7.07
C VAL A 104 -10.03 -6.28 5.60
N LEU A 105 -9.91 -7.35 4.81
CA LEU A 105 -9.91 -7.28 3.35
C LEU A 105 -11.34 -7.49 2.86
N LYS A 106 -11.84 -6.54 2.06
CA LYS A 106 -13.18 -6.59 1.47
C LYS A 106 -13.10 -6.42 -0.04
N THR A 107 -14.16 -6.83 -0.74
CA THR A 107 -14.39 -6.39 -2.12
C THR A 107 -14.88 -4.94 -2.14
N SER A 108 -14.86 -4.30 -3.30
CA SER A 108 -15.45 -2.97 -3.52
C SER A 108 -16.97 -2.94 -3.25
N ALA A 109 -17.63 -4.10 -3.30
CA ALA A 109 -19.03 -4.29 -2.89
C ALA A 109 -19.21 -4.56 -1.39
N SER A 110 -18.18 -4.28 -0.57
CA SER A 110 -18.17 -4.44 0.90
C SER A 110 -18.36 -5.88 1.40
N VAL A 111 -18.14 -6.88 0.55
CA VAL A 111 -18.15 -8.29 0.97
C VAL A 111 -16.82 -8.60 1.66
N VAL A 112 -16.86 -9.15 2.87
CA VAL A 112 -15.66 -9.57 3.59
C VAL A 112 -15.03 -10.76 2.90
N VAL A 113 -13.76 -10.61 2.54
CA VAL A 113 -12.93 -11.64 1.90
C VAL A 113 -12.10 -12.35 2.96
N ALA A 114 -11.47 -11.57 3.85
CA ALA A 114 -10.68 -12.08 4.95
C ALA A 114 -10.67 -11.09 6.12
N THR A 115 -10.56 -11.62 7.33
CA THR A 115 -10.34 -10.86 8.56
C THR A 115 -9.07 -11.38 9.23
N TYR A 116 -8.12 -10.50 9.50
CA TYR A 116 -6.89 -10.81 10.19
C TYR A 116 -6.91 -10.24 11.60
N ASP A 117 -6.65 -11.08 12.59
CA ASP A 117 -6.36 -10.65 13.94
C ASP A 117 -4.98 -9.96 13.93
N ALA A 118 -4.98 -8.67 14.21
CA ALA A 118 -3.79 -7.83 14.20
C ALA A 118 -2.71 -8.34 15.17
N ALA A 119 -3.05 -9.05 16.24
CA ALA A 119 -2.09 -9.62 17.18
C ALA A 119 -1.55 -10.99 16.71
N ASN A 120 -2.42 -11.85 16.17
CA ASN A 120 -2.13 -13.29 16.09
C ASN A 120 -2.10 -13.88 14.67
N SER A 121 -2.66 -13.23 13.65
CA SER A 121 -2.72 -13.82 12.30
C SER A 121 -1.33 -14.01 11.71
N ALA A 122 -1.01 -15.24 11.28
CA ALA A 122 0.25 -15.60 10.64
C ALA A 122 0.45 -14.94 9.26
N ASN A 123 -0.64 -14.48 8.65
CA ASN A 123 -0.65 -13.73 7.39
C ASN A 123 0.02 -12.36 7.48
N LEU A 124 0.27 -11.88 8.70
CA LEU A 124 0.80 -10.54 8.94
C LEU A 124 2.24 -10.66 9.46
N SER A 125 3.17 -9.99 8.80
CA SER A 125 4.56 -9.86 9.24
C SER A 125 4.98 -8.40 9.27
N ILE A 126 5.81 -8.03 10.24
CA ILE A 126 6.35 -6.68 10.38
C ILE A 126 7.87 -6.75 10.36
N SER A 127 8.50 -5.86 9.59
CA SER A 127 9.94 -5.64 9.60
C SER A 127 10.22 -4.14 9.57
N GLY A 128 10.77 -3.61 10.67
CA GLY A 128 11.01 -2.17 10.83
C GLY A 128 9.70 -1.37 10.70
N SER A 129 9.62 -0.52 9.68
CA SER A 129 8.45 0.31 9.38
C SER A 129 7.49 -0.32 8.37
N THR A 130 7.65 -1.60 8.03
CA THR A 130 6.86 -2.25 6.97
C THR A 130 5.99 -3.36 7.51
N LEU A 131 4.69 -3.28 7.27
CA LEU A 131 3.72 -4.38 7.43
C LEU A 131 3.51 -5.08 6.09
N THR A 132 3.59 -6.40 6.08
CA THR A 132 3.17 -7.24 4.94
C THR A 132 1.97 -8.09 5.35
N ILE A 133 0.95 -8.08 4.51
CA ILE A 133 -0.26 -8.89 4.59
C ILE A 133 -0.24 -9.85 3.40
N ASN A 134 -0.17 -11.14 3.68
CA ASN A 134 -0.26 -12.18 2.66
C ASN A 134 -1.67 -12.81 2.71
N PRO A 135 -2.55 -12.56 1.73
CA PRO A 135 -3.86 -13.21 1.67
C PRO A 135 -3.76 -14.74 1.77
N THR A 136 -4.74 -15.40 2.40
CA THR A 136 -4.72 -16.87 2.60
C THR A 136 -4.86 -17.66 1.30
N ALA A 137 -5.41 -17.03 0.27
CA ALA A 137 -5.59 -17.59 -1.07
C ALA A 137 -5.43 -16.47 -2.09
N ASP A 138 -5.16 -16.85 -3.34
CA ASP A 138 -5.17 -15.92 -4.46
C ASP A 138 -6.52 -15.22 -4.56
N LEU A 139 -6.47 -13.93 -4.87
CA LEU A 139 -7.63 -13.09 -5.06
C LEU A 139 -8.35 -13.43 -6.39
N SER A 140 -9.61 -13.05 -6.49
CA SER A 140 -10.38 -13.22 -7.72
C SER A 140 -9.89 -12.26 -8.80
N TYR A 141 -9.91 -12.68 -10.06
CA TYR A 141 -9.67 -11.81 -11.22
C TYR A 141 -10.73 -10.70 -11.32
N SER A 142 -10.38 -9.60 -12.00
CA SER A 142 -11.26 -8.47 -12.31
C SER A 142 -12.03 -7.93 -11.09
N THR A 143 -11.44 -7.99 -9.89
CA THR A 143 -12.12 -7.69 -8.65
C THR A 143 -11.44 -6.53 -7.94
N GLY A 144 -12.23 -5.53 -7.57
CA GLY A 144 -11.79 -4.42 -6.73
C GLY A 144 -11.78 -4.85 -5.26
N TYR A 145 -10.72 -4.51 -4.54
CA TYR A 145 -10.52 -4.81 -3.12
C TYR A 145 -10.24 -3.54 -2.32
N LYS A 146 -10.64 -3.55 -1.05
CA LYS A 146 -10.38 -2.52 -0.06
C LYS A 146 -9.80 -3.14 1.21
N VAL A 147 -8.87 -2.45 1.86
CA VAL A 147 -8.32 -2.89 3.15
C VAL A 147 -8.67 -1.88 4.22
N GLU A 148 -9.30 -2.36 5.28
CA GLU A 148 -9.69 -1.56 6.42
C GLU A 148 -8.81 -1.90 7.63
N PHE A 149 -8.19 -0.87 8.21
CA PHE A 149 -7.44 -0.96 9.45
C PHE A 149 -8.24 -0.30 10.56
N ALA A 150 -8.71 -1.08 11.54
CA ALA A 150 -9.25 -0.49 12.76
C ALA A 150 -8.16 0.24 13.56
N ALA A 151 -8.55 1.28 14.30
CA ALA A 151 -7.62 2.08 15.09
C ALA A 151 -6.81 1.24 16.09
N GLY A 152 -5.49 1.32 15.98
CA GLY A 152 -4.51 0.62 16.81
C GLY A 152 -4.38 -0.88 16.57
N THR A 153 -4.80 -1.35 15.39
CA THR A 153 -4.32 -2.62 14.81
C THR A 153 -2.81 -2.61 14.58
N ILE A 154 -2.23 -1.43 14.36
CA ILE A 154 -0.79 -1.17 14.31
C ILE A 154 -0.46 -0.07 15.32
N LYS A 155 0.73 -0.13 15.91
CA LYS A 155 1.26 0.88 16.83
C LYS A 155 2.77 1.05 16.62
N ASP A 156 3.34 2.14 17.08
CA ASP A 156 4.80 2.29 17.13
C ASP A 156 5.43 1.50 18.30
N THR A 157 6.73 1.67 18.51
CA THR A 157 7.46 1.06 19.63
C THR A 157 7.20 1.71 20.99
N ALA A 158 6.68 2.94 21.02
CA ALA A 158 6.33 3.69 22.22
C ALA A 158 4.89 3.42 22.69
N GLY A 159 4.06 2.77 21.86
CA GLY A 159 2.67 2.44 22.12
C GLY A 159 1.64 3.36 21.46
N ASN A 160 2.06 4.35 20.65
CA ASN A 160 1.13 5.23 19.94
C ASN A 160 0.43 4.46 18.82
N ARG A 161 -0.90 4.57 18.78
CA ARG A 161 -1.76 3.74 17.93
C ARG A 161 -1.93 4.41 16.57
N TYR A 162 -1.73 3.65 15.49
CA TYR A 162 -2.14 4.08 14.16
C TYR A 162 -3.65 4.35 14.15
N ALA A 163 -4.07 5.49 13.62
CA ALA A 163 -5.47 5.88 13.57
C ALA A 163 -6.34 4.93 12.72
N GLY A 164 -5.73 4.22 11.77
CA GLY A 164 -6.42 3.36 10.80
C GLY A 164 -6.66 4.06 9.46
N VAL A 165 -7.18 3.31 8.50
CA VAL A 165 -7.59 3.78 7.17
C VAL A 165 -8.65 2.83 6.59
N SER A 166 -9.58 3.35 5.80
CA SER A 166 -10.64 2.58 5.12
C SER A 166 -10.65 2.73 3.60
N ASP A 167 -9.86 3.66 3.05
CA ASP A 167 -10.03 4.11 1.67
C ASP A 167 -9.01 3.51 0.70
N TYR A 168 -7.98 2.83 1.24
CA TYR A 168 -6.98 2.14 0.44
C TYR A 168 -7.60 0.99 -0.37
N ASN A 169 -7.42 1.04 -1.68
CA ASN A 169 -8.05 0.10 -2.61
C ASN A 169 -7.16 -0.24 -3.82
N PHE A 170 -7.46 -1.36 -4.48
CA PHE A 170 -6.82 -1.77 -5.73
C PHE A 170 -7.72 -2.75 -6.51
N THR A 171 -7.42 -2.98 -7.79
CA THR A 171 -8.15 -3.91 -8.67
C THR A 171 -7.21 -4.94 -9.27
N THR A 172 -7.59 -6.22 -9.18
CA THR A 172 -6.81 -7.33 -9.74
C THR A 172 -6.89 -7.38 -11.27
N VAL A 173 -5.91 -8.03 -11.87
CA VAL A 173 -5.84 -8.27 -13.32
C VAL A 173 -7.08 -9.02 -13.84
N ALA A 174 -7.40 -8.82 -15.12
CA ALA A 174 -8.42 -9.60 -15.79
C ALA A 174 -8.01 -11.08 -15.88
N ALA A 175 -9.00 -11.96 -15.94
CA ALA A 175 -8.74 -13.37 -16.22
C ALA A 175 -8.09 -13.50 -17.60
N PRO A 176 -7.11 -14.41 -17.77
CA PRO A 176 -6.57 -14.72 -19.10
C PRO A 176 -7.69 -15.14 -20.04
N ASP A 177 -7.68 -14.58 -21.25
CA ASP A 177 -8.56 -15.06 -22.30
C ASP A 177 -8.08 -16.43 -22.79
N THR A 178 -8.98 -17.41 -22.72
CA THR A 178 -8.73 -18.80 -23.11
C THR A 178 -9.76 -19.30 -24.12
N ALA A 179 -10.73 -18.46 -24.49
CA ALA A 179 -11.67 -18.79 -25.55
C ALA A 179 -10.94 -18.72 -26.90
N ALA A 180 -11.19 -19.71 -27.75
CA ALA A 180 -10.69 -19.66 -29.12
C ALA A 180 -11.70 -18.89 -29.99
N PRO A 181 -11.21 -18.09 -30.96
CA PRO A 181 -12.10 -17.34 -31.84
C PRO A 181 -12.88 -18.29 -32.74
N THR A 182 -14.17 -18.03 -32.89
CA THR A 182 -15.09 -18.76 -33.75
C THR A 182 -15.60 -17.85 -34.86
N VAL A 183 -15.75 -18.40 -36.06
CA VAL A 183 -16.27 -17.66 -37.20
C VAL A 183 -17.79 -17.47 -37.05
N THR A 184 -18.26 -16.25 -37.27
CA THR A 184 -19.68 -15.88 -37.21
C THR A 184 -20.24 -15.54 -38.59
N ALA A 185 -19.40 -15.10 -39.54
CA ALA A 185 -19.83 -14.79 -40.91
C ALA A 185 -18.68 -14.85 -41.91
N PHE A 186 -19.05 -15.08 -43.18
CA PHE A 186 -18.19 -14.93 -44.35
C PHE A 186 -18.80 -13.90 -45.30
N SER A 187 -17.95 -13.12 -45.98
CA SER A 187 -18.32 -12.34 -47.16
C SER A 187 -17.27 -12.57 -48.25
N PRO A 188 -17.62 -13.08 -49.44
CA PRO A 188 -18.95 -13.55 -49.81
C PRO A 188 -19.46 -14.64 -48.86
N PHE A 189 -20.78 -14.71 -48.69
CA PHE A 189 -21.39 -15.77 -47.89
C PHE A 189 -21.20 -17.13 -48.58
N ASP A 190 -21.35 -18.21 -47.83
CA ASP A 190 -21.19 -19.55 -48.38
C ASP A 190 -22.15 -19.79 -49.56
N GLU A 191 -21.63 -20.44 -50.61
CA GLU A 191 -22.34 -20.64 -51.89
C GLU A 191 -22.75 -19.35 -52.65
N ALA A 192 -22.18 -18.18 -52.32
CA ALA A 192 -22.43 -16.96 -53.09
C ALA A 192 -22.07 -17.14 -54.58
N THR A 193 -22.99 -16.73 -55.45
CA THR A 193 -22.80 -16.72 -56.91
C THR A 193 -22.69 -15.29 -57.43
N GLY A 194 -22.06 -15.10 -58.59
CA GLY A 194 -21.90 -13.78 -59.19
C GLY A 194 -20.98 -12.83 -58.40
N VAL A 195 -20.05 -13.38 -57.62
CA VAL A 195 -19.04 -12.61 -56.87
C VAL A 195 -18.07 -11.95 -57.85
N ASP A 196 -17.85 -10.65 -57.71
CA ASP A 196 -16.85 -9.92 -58.49
C ASP A 196 -15.44 -10.48 -58.28
N VAL A 197 -14.68 -10.63 -59.36
CA VAL A 197 -13.31 -11.20 -59.33
C VAL A 197 -12.32 -10.40 -58.48
N GLY A 198 -12.64 -9.14 -58.15
CA GLY A 198 -11.85 -8.27 -57.27
C GLY A 198 -12.42 -8.13 -55.85
N ALA A 199 -13.47 -8.89 -55.50
CA ALA A 199 -14.04 -8.85 -54.17
C ALA A 199 -13.07 -9.44 -53.14
N ASN A 200 -12.96 -8.78 -51.98
CA ASN A 200 -12.20 -9.33 -50.86
C ASN A 200 -12.97 -10.47 -50.21
N ILE A 201 -12.23 -11.44 -49.65
CA ILE A 201 -12.78 -12.44 -48.74
C ILE A 201 -12.66 -11.91 -47.33
N VAL A 202 -13.79 -11.76 -46.66
CA VAL A 202 -13.90 -11.25 -45.30
C VAL A 202 -14.40 -12.38 -44.40
N VAL A 203 -13.72 -12.60 -43.27
CA VAL A 203 -14.13 -13.54 -42.23
C VAL A 203 -14.34 -12.76 -40.94
N THR A 204 -15.55 -12.83 -40.40
CA THR A 204 -15.89 -12.19 -39.12
C THR A 204 -15.89 -13.21 -38.01
N PHE A 205 -15.26 -12.88 -36.89
CA PHE A 205 -15.17 -13.71 -35.70
C PHE A 205 -16.07 -13.17 -34.59
N ASN A 206 -16.35 -13.99 -33.56
CA ASN A 206 -17.13 -13.59 -32.39
C ASN A 206 -16.36 -12.66 -31.43
N GLU A 207 -15.04 -12.53 -31.60
CA GLU A 207 -14.17 -11.72 -30.76
C GLU A 207 -13.02 -11.12 -31.57
N ALA A 208 -12.29 -10.18 -30.96
CA ALA A 208 -11.12 -9.58 -31.60
C ALA A 208 -10.04 -10.63 -31.82
N ILE A 209 -9.43 -10.63 -33.01
CA ILE A 209 -8.41 -11.60 -33.39
C ILE A 209 -7.06 -10.92 -33.59
N GLN A 210 -6.00 -11.73 -33.61
CA GLN A 210 -4.64 -11.31 -33.97
C GLN A 210 -4.04 -12.31 -34.95
N ARG A 211 -2.96 -11.92 -35.62
CA ARG A 211 -2.24 -12.85 -36.51
C ARG A 211 -1.64 -13.99 -35.70
N GLY A 212 -2.03 -15.21 -36.07
CA GLY A 212 -1.41 -16.43 -35.57
C GLY A 212 -0.29 -16.94 -36.48
N THR A 213 0.10 -18.18 -36.27
CA THR A 213 1.02 -18.92 -37.15
C THR A 213 0.27 -19.81 -38.14
N GLY A 214 0.96 -20.35 -39.13
CA GLY A 214 0.40 -21.29 -40.11
C GLY A 214 -0.03 -20.62 -41.41
N ASN A 215 -0.88 -21.32 -42.16
CA ASN A 215 -1.26 -20.94 -43.52
C ASN A 215 -2.77 -20.87 -43.68
N ILE A 216 -3.25 -19.81 -44.32
CA ILE A 216 -4.60 -19.70 -44.86
C ILE A 216 -4.53 -20.08 -46.33
N VAL A 217 -5.34 -21.05 -46.76
CA VAL A 217 -5.25 -21.60 -48.12
C VAL A 217 -6.57 -21.39 -48.85
N LEU A 218 -6.53 -20.64 -49.95
CA LEU A 218 -7.65 -20.50 -50.87
C LEU A 218 -7.60 -21.62 -51.90
N LYS A 219 -8.73 -22.29 -52.12
CA LYS A 219 -8.83 -23.42 -53.05
C LYS A 219 -10.02 -23.28 -53.99
N THR A 220 -9.95 -23.93 -55.15
CA THR A 220 -11.11 -24.16 -56.01
C THR A 220 -12.03 -25.21 -55.37
N SER A 221 -13.24 -25.36 -55.92
CA SER A 221 -14.18 -26.42 -55.52
C SER A 221 -13.62 -27.83 -55.78
N GLU A 222 -12.71 -28.00 -56.75
CA GLU A 222 -11.99 -29.27 -56.94
C GLU A 222 -10.81 -29.46 -55.97
N GLY A 223 -10.61 -28.53 -55.03
CA GLY A 223 -9.56 -28.61 -54.01
C GLY A 223 -8.18 -28.16 -54.47
N VAL A 224 -8.05 -27.60 -55.67
CA VAL A 224 -6.78 -27.07 -56.19
C VAL A 224 -6.42 -25.79 -55.45
N VAL A 225 -5.18 -25.69 -54.94
CA VAL A 225 -4.70 -24.49 -54.24
C VAL A 225 -4.57 -23.33 -55.24
N VAL A 226 -5.32 -22.26 -54.98
CA VAL A 226 -5.26 -20.99 -55.73
C VAL A 226 -4.21 -20.08 -55.10
N ALA A 227 -4.23 -19.96 -53.78
CA ALA A 227 -3.29 -19.13 -53.04
C ALA A 227 -3.04 -19.69 -51.64
N THR A 228 -1.83 -19.46 -51.12
CA THR A 228 -1.47 -19.72 -49.72
C THR A 228 -0.96 -18.43 -49.10
N TYR A 229 -1.56 -18.02 -47.99
CA TYR A 229 -1.16 -16.85 -47.23
C TYR A 229 -0.58 -17.30 -45.88
N ASN A 230 0.65 -16.91 -45.59
CA ASN A 230 1.20 -17.10 -44.26
C ASN A 230 0.46 -16.19 -43.27
N ALA A 231 -0.14 -16.79 -42.24
CA ALA A 231 -0.97 -16.06 -41.28
C ALA A 231 -0.18 -14.98 -40.53
N ALA A 232 1.11 -15.20 -40.25
CA ALA A 232 1.95 -14.27 -39.50
C ALA A 232 2.49 -13.13 -40.38
N THR A 233 2.87 -13.42 -41.63
CA THR A 233 3.70 -12.48 -42.42
C THR A 233 3.07 -12.00 -43.73
N SER A 234 1.96 -12.58 -44.18
CA SER A 234 1.32 -12.15 -45.44
C SER A 234 0.82 -10.71 -45.34
N THR A 235 1.23 -9.89 -46.31
CA THR A 235 0.76 -8.51 -46.53
C THR A 235 -0.60 -8.46 -47.22
N ASN A 236 -1.09 -9.58 -47.77
CA ASN A 236 -2.41 -9.70 -48.40
C ASN A 236 -3.53 -10.02 -47.40
N LEU A 237 -3.26 -9.87 -46.12
CA LEU A 237 -4.20 -10.09 -45.04
C LEU A 237 -4.22 -8.82 -44.20
N SER A 238 -5.35 -8.53 -43.58
CA SER A 238 -5.55 -7.38 -42.71
C SER A 238 -6.52 -7.77 -41.60
N ILE A 239 -6.26 -7.32 -40.38
CA ILE A 239 -7.16 -7.54 -39.24
C ILE A 239 -7.60 -6.19 -38.71
N SER A 240 -8.91 -6.06 -38.50
CA SER A 240 -9.52 -4.94 -37.79
C SER A 240 -10.51 -5.48 -36.77
N GLY A 241 -10.15 -5.44 -35.48
CA GLY A 241 -10.96 -6.00 -34.42
C GLY A 241 -11.22 -7.49 -34.64
N SER A 242 -12.48 -7.87 -34.85
CA SER A 242 -12.92 -9.25 -35.09
C SER A 242 -12.98 -9.65 -36.57
N THR A 243 -12.48 -8.82 -37.48
CA THR A 243 -12.60 -9.06 -38.92
C THR A 243 -11.24 -9.31 -39.56
N LEU A 244 -11.12 -10.40 -40.31
CA LEU A 244 -10.03 -10.68 -41.25
C LEU A 244 -10.47 -10.31 -42.66
N THR A 245 -9.62 -9.61 -43.42
CA THR A 245 -9.81 -9.32 -44.85
C THR A 245 -8.52 -9.57 -45.60
#